data_AF-A0AAJ7X4A3-F1
#
_entry.id   AF-A0AAJ7X4A3-F1
#
_cell.length_a   1.000
_cell.length_b   1.000
_cell.length_c   1.000
_cell.angle_alpha   90.00
_cell.angle_beta   90.00
_cell.angle_gamma   90.00
#
_symmetry.space_group_name_H-M   'P 1'
#
loop_
_entity.id
_entity.type
_entity.pdbx_description
1 polymer ?
#
loop_
_entity_poly.entity_id
_entity_poly.type
_entity_poly.pdbx_seq_one_letter_code
_entity_poly.pdbx_strand_id
1 'polypeptide(L)'
;MQALQAERAPRGRAALQAQQARRQEEARTAHAAQQDELVRALLAGAHEQQIRQLQLTHERDTKQLEGTQAKQSMEESKLISQDRSIKNKAERERRLRELIANNTKKFVEERKRLQGSRVGEMEMIRKVQQEQQETLRVQQEKVKRDIPEVAGSR
;
A
#
# COMPACT_ATOMS: atom_id res chain seq x y z
N MET A 1 -15.95 -31.79 63.34
CA MET A 1 -14.78 -32.11 62.49
C MET A 1 -15.15 -32.52 61.06
N GLN A 2 -16.17 -33.36 60.82
CA GLN A 2 -16.58 -33.76 59.45
C GLN A 2 -17.19 -32.63 58.60
N ALA A 3 -17.95 -31.69 59.20
CA ALA A 3 -18.53 -30.55 58.46
C ALA A 3 -17.48 -29.57 57.88
N LEU A 4 -16.37 -29.37 58.59
CA LEU A 4 -15.24 -28.52 58.17
C LEU A 4 -14.44 -29.12 57.00
N GLN A 5 -14.44 -30.45 56.87
CA GLN A 5 -13.82 -31.15 55.74
C GLN A 5 -14.73 -31.18 54.51
N ALA A 6 -16.04 -31.27 54.71
CA ALA A 6 -17.05 -31.25 53.64
C ALA A 6 -17.14 -29.88 52.93
N GLU A 7 -16.92 -28.76 53.63
CA GLU A 7 -16.86 -27.42 53.00
C GLU A 7 -15.51 -27.10 52.34
N ARG A 8 -14.41 -27.75 52.77
CA ARG A 8 -13.05 -27.53 52.22
C ARG A 8 -12.86 -28.12 50.82
N ALA A 9 -13.48 -29.28 50.55
CA ALA A 9 -13.41 -29.93 49.23
C ALA A 9 -14.04 -29.12 48.07
N PRO A 10 -15.25 -28.55 48.19
CA PRO A 10 -15.82 -27.70 47.14
C PRO A 10 -15.09 -26.36 47.00
N ARG A 11 -14.58 -25.77 48.09
CA ARG A 11 -13.75 -24.56 48.04
C ARG A 11 -12.42 -24.79 47.29
N GLY A 12 -11.78 -25.94 47.50
CA GLY A 12 -10.56 -26.32 46.77
C GLY A 12 -10.81 -26.58 45.28
N ARG A 13 -11.93 -27.22 44.92
CA ARG A 13 -12.33 -27.43 43.51
C ARG A 13 -12.66 -26.11 42.81
N ALA A 14 -13.39 -25.22 43.46
CA ALA A 14 -13.70 -23.90 42.93
C ALA A 14 -12.43 -23.05 42.71
N ALA A 15 -11.48 -23.08 43.65
CA ALA A 15 -10.19 -22.39 43.51
C ALA A 15 -9.36 -22.94 42.33
N LEU A 16 -9.32 -24.26 42.15
CA LEU A 16 -8.64 -24.89 41.01
C LEU A 16 -9.30 -24.53 39.67
N GLN A 17 -10.64 -24.54 39.61
CA GLN A 17 -11.39 -24.14 38.43
C GLN A 17 -11.16 -22.66 38.09
N ALA A 18 -11.15 -21.77 39.09
CA ALA A 18 -10.83 -20.36 38.89
C ALA A 18 -9.39 -20.15 38.40
N GLN A 19 -8.42 -20.91 38.93
CA GLN A 19 -7.04 -20.88 38.46
C GLN A 19 -6.90 -21.36 37.02
N GLN A 20 -7.60 -22.45 36.65
CA GLN A 20 -7.61 -22.95 35.28
C GLN A 20 -8.25 -21.94 34.32
N ALA A 21 -9.37 -21.32 34.72
CA ALA A 21 -10.03 -20.29 33.92
C ALA A 21 -9.11 -19.08 33.69
N ARG A 22 -8.41 -18.59 34.72
CA ARG A 22 -7.43 -17.50 34.59
C ARG A 22 -6.29 -17.85 33.65
N ARG A 23 -5.72 -19.05 33.77
CA ARG A 23 -4.66 -19.52 32.85
C ARG A 23 -5.14 -19.61 31.40
N GLN A 24 -6.39 -20.05 31.19
CA GLN A 24 -6.97 -20.10 29.85
C GLN A 24 -7.21 -18.71 29.27
N GLU A 25 -7.68 -17.76 30.09
CA GLU A 25 -7.82 -16.36 29.71
C GLU A 25 -6.46 -15.75 29.33
N GLU A 26 -5.45 -15.87 30.21
CA GLU A 26 -4.08 -15.39 29.97
C GLU A 26 -3.49 -15.94 28.66
N ALA A 27 -3.65 -17.25 28.42
CA ALA A 27 -3.17 -17.88 27.20
C ALA A 27 -3.90 -17.38 25.94
N ARG A 28 -5.22 -17.18 26.01
CA ARG A 28 -6.01 -16.62 24.89
C ARG A 28 -5.61 -15.17 24.60
N THR A 29 -5.42 -14.36 25.64
CA THR A 29 -4.98 -12.96 25.52
C THR A 29 -3.58 -12.87 24.91
N ALA A 30 -2.64 -13.69 25.39
CA ALA A 30 -1.28 -13.72 24.84
C ALA A 30 -1.27 -14.15 23.36
N HIS A 31 -2.02 -15.20 23.01
CA HIS A 31 -2.13 -15.67 21.64
C HIS A 31 -2.79 -14.62 20.71
N ALA A 32 -3.84 -13.95 21.18
CA ALA A 32 -4.50 -12.88 20.42
C ALA A 32 -3.53 -11.71 20.15
N ALA A 33 -2.70 -11.33 21.13
CA ALA A 33 -1.69 -10.29 20.95
C ALA A 33 -0.60 -10.70 19.94
N GLN A 34 -0.14 -11.95 19.98
CA GLN A 34 0.83 -12.47 19.01
C GLN A 34 0.26 -12.50 17.57
N GLN A 35 -1.00 -12.90 17.42
CA GLN A 35 -1.67 -12.89 16.12
C GLN A 35 -1.87 -11.46 15.59
N ASP A 36 -2.22 -10.52 16.47
CA ASP A 36 -2.33 -9.09 16.14
C ASP A 36 -1.00 -8.57 15.56
N GLU A 37 0.10 -8.77 16.29
CA GLU A 37 1.44 -8.35 15.87
C GLU A 37 1.83 -8.97 14.51
N LEU A 38 1.64 -10.28 14.34
CA LEU A 38 1.98 -10.98 13.11
C LEU A 38 1.18 -10.46 11.91
N VAL A 39 -0.13 -10.31 12.05
CA VAL A 39 -1.00 -9.85 10.96
C VAL A 39 -0.67 -8.40 10.59
N ARG A 40 -0.38 -7.54 11.57
CA ARG A 40 0.07 -6.16 11.31
C ARG A 40 1.39 -6.14 10.55
N ALA A 41 2.37 -6.96 10.94
CA ALA A 41 3.66 -7.04 10.27
C ALA A 41 3.52 -7.53 8.82
N LEU A 42 2.71 -8.57 8.58
CA LEU A 42 2.43 -9.07 7.23
C LEU A 42 1.71 -8.03 6.37
N LEU A 43 0.73 -7.33 6.93
CA LEU A 43 0.00 -6.28 6.22
C LEU A 43 0.92 -5.12 5.84
N ALA A 44 1.76 -4.66 6.78
CA ALA A 44 2.76 -3.62 6.51
C ALA A 44 3.75 -4.04 5.42
N GLY A 45 4.26 -5.28 5.47
CA GLY A 45 5.14 -5.81 4.43
C GLY A 45 4.48 -5.86 3.05
N ALA A 46 3.20 -6.26 2.98
CA ALA A 46 2.43 -6.24 1.75
C ALA A 46 2.22 -4.82 1.21
N HIS A 47 1.90 -3.86 2.10
CA HIS A 47 1.75 -2.44 1.74
C HIS A 47 3.03 -1.86 1.15
N GLU A 48 4.17 -2.13 1.78
CA GLU A 48 5.45 -1.69 1.26
C GLU A 48 5.77 -2.32 -0.11
N GLN A 49 5.49 -3.61 -0.28
CA GLN A 49 5.71 -4.30 -1.56
C GLN A 49 4.85 -3.70 -2.68
N GLN A 50 3.58 -3.37 -2.40
CA GLN A 50 2.70 -2.69 -3.36
C GLN A 50 3.26 -1.33 -3.78
N ILE A 51 3.73 -0.52 -2.81
CA ILE A 51 4.32 0.79 -3.10
C ILE A 51 5.60 0.64 -3.93
N ARG A 52 6.49 -0.29 -3.56
CA ARG A 52 7.72 -0.57 -4.32
C ARG A 52 7.40 -0.99 -5.76
N GLN A 53 6.43 -1.88 -5.95
CA GLN A 53 6.03 -2.34 -7.28
C GLN A 53 5.45 -1.20 -8.13
N LEU A 54 4.66 -0.32 -7.52
CA LEU A 54 4.12 0.87 -8.19
C LEU A 54 5.26 1.82 -8.61
N GLN A 55 6.23 2.09 -7.74
CA GLN A 55 7.40 2.92 -8.05
C GLN A 55 8.21 2.37 -9.23
N LEU A 56 8.48 1.05 -9.23
CA LEU A 56 9.17 0.40 -10.36
C LEU A 56 8.40 0.53 -11.67
N THR A 57 7.07 0.46 -11.61
CA THR A 57 6.20 0.66 -12.76
C THR A 57 6.29 2.09 -13.27
N HIS A 58 6.22 3.07 -12.36
CA HIS A 58 6.37 4.49 -12.70
C HIS A 58 7.73 4.77 -13.34
N GLU A 59 8.82 4.21 -12.83
CA GLU A 59 10.15 4.36 -13.42
C GLU A 59 10.22 3.79 -14.84
N ARG A 60 9.69 2.58 -15.05
CA ARG A 60 9.63 1.96 -16.37
C ARG A 60 8.84 2.82 -17.34
N ASP A 61 7.68 3.31 -16.94
CA ASP A 61 6.79 4.10 -17.78
C ASP A 61 7.41 5.47 -18.11
N THR A 62 8.20 6.07 -17.20
CA THR A 62 9.01 7.27 -17.51
C THR A 62 9.97 6.97 -18.65
N LYS A 63 10.78 5.92 -18.51
CA LYS A 63 11.82 5.55 -19.49
C LYS A 63 11.20 5.23 -20.85
N GLN A 64 10.04 4.55 -20.85
CA GLN A 64 9.30 4.26 -22.06
C GLN A 64 8.77 5.53 -22.74
N LEU A 65 8.22 6.47 -21.97
CA LEU A 65 7.76 7.76 -22.50
C LEU A 65 8.93 8.53 -23.12
N GLU A 66 10.04 8.66 -22.40
CA GLU A 66 11.23 9.36 -22.90
C GLU A 66 11.79 8.72 -24.17
N GLY A 67 11.86 7.38 -24.21
CA GLY A 67 12.28 6.65 -25.40
C GLY A 67 11.35 6.87 -26.60
N THR A 68 10.04 6.97 -26.35
CA THR A 68 9.04 7.27 -27.39
C THR A 68 9.18 8.71 -27.89
N GLN A 69 9.35 9.68 -26.99
CA GLN A 69 9.55 11.10 -27.32
C GLN A 69 10.82 11.33 -28.15
N ALA A 70 11.91 10.65 -27.79
CA ALA A 70 13.17 10.72 -28.53
C ALA A 70 13.02 10.16 -29.96
N LYS A 71 12.41 8.97 -30.10
CA LYS A 71 12.13 8.36 -31.41
C LYS A 71 11.26 9.26 -32.29
N GLN A 72 10.15 9.75 -31.74
CA GLN A 72 9.23 10.64 -32.46
C GLN A 72 9.97 11.90 -32.97
N SER A 73 10.75 12.56 -32.10
CA SER A 73 11.50 13.76 -32.48
C SER A 73 12.53 13.51 -33.59
N MET A 74 13.23 12.38 -33.52
CA MET A 74 14.20 11.98 -34.55
C MET A 74 13.51 11.70 -35.89
N GLU A 75 12.40 10.97 -35.88
CA GLU A 75 11.63 10.64 -37.08
C GLU A 75 11.06 11.90 -37.73
N GLU A 76 10.45 12.80 -36.96
CA GLU A 76 9.89 14.05 -37.48
C GLU A 76 10.97 14.98 -38.03
N SER A 77 12.12 15.08 -37.36
CA SER A 77 13.27 15.86 -37.85
C SER A 77 13.82 15.29 -39.16
N LYS A 78 13.83 13.96 -39.29
CA LYS A 78 14.22 13.27 -40.52
C LYS A 78 13.24 13.55 -41.66
N LEU A 79 11.93 13.55 -41.38
CA LEU A 79 10.89 13.89 -42.36
C LEU A 79 11.09 15.31 -42.91
N ILE A 80 11.34 16.30 -42.05
CA ILE A 80 11.64 17.68 -42.48
C ILE A 80 12.94 17.75 -43.29
N SER A 81 13.95 16.99 -42.91
CA SER A 81 15.24 16.99 -43.59
C SER A 81 15.16 16.37 -44.99
N GLN A 82 14.29 15.38 -45.18
CA GLN A 82 14.10 14.66 -46.45
C GLN A 82 12.99 15.28 -47.33
N ASP A 83 12.24 16.25 -46.80
CA ASP A 83 11.16 16.94 -47.53
C ASP A 83 11.74 17.76 -48.70
N ARG A 84 11.48 17.28 -49.91
CA ARG A 84 11.91 17.90 -51.17
C ARG A 84 11.12 19.16 -51.53
N SER A 85 9.99 19.41 -50.87
CA SER A 85 9.18 20.63 -51.11
C SER A 85 9.79 21.88 -50.47
N ILE A 86 10.68 21.72 -49.50
CA ILE A 86 11.37 22.82 -48.82
C ILE A 86 12.47 23.36 -49.72
N LYS A 87 12.31 24.62 -50.16
CA LYS A 87 13.11 25.18 -51.26
C LYS A 87 14.46 25.71 -50.82
N ASN A 88 14.62 26.08 -49.55
CA ASN A 88 15.86 26.69 -49.05
C ASN A 88 16.19 26.32 -47.59
N LYS A 89 17.44 26.59 -47.20
CA LYS A 89 17.96 26.30 -45.86
C LYS A 89 17.23 27.07 -44.75
N ALA A 90 16.92 28.34 -44.98
CA ALA A 90 16.25 29.19 -43.99
C ALA A 90 14.84 28.69 -43.64
N GLU A 91 14.07 28.23 -44.63
CA GLU A 91 12.76 27.62 -44.44
C GLU A 91 12.87 26.30 -43.68
N ARG A 92 13.87 25.46 -44.02
CA ARG A 92 14.12 24.19 -43.30
C ARG A 92 14.42 24.44 -41.82
N GLU A 93 15.31 25.38 -41.54
CA GLU A 93 15.64 25.76 -40.16
C GLU A 93 14.44 26.34 -39.41
N ARG A 94 13.61 27.14 -40.09
CA ARG A 94 12.37 27.66 -39.50
C ARG A 94 11.43 26.52 -39.12
N ARG A 95 11.17 25.56 -40.03
CA ARG A 95 10.30 24.40 -39.76
C ARG A 95 10.88 23.51 -38.65
N LEU A 96 12.20 23.32 -38.59
CA LEU A 96 12.85 22.60 -37.49
C LEU A 96 12.65 23.31 -36.14
N ARG A 97 12.77 24.64 -36.08
CA ARG A 97 12.51 25.40 -34.84
C ARG A 97 11.05 25.30 -34.40
N GLU A 98 10.12 25.43 -35.33
CA GLU A 98 8.69 25.26 -35.07
C GLU A 98 8.38 23.84 -34.58
N LEU A 99 8.96 22.82 -35.20
CA LEU A 99 8.83 21.43 -34.75
C LEU A 99 9.35 21.25 -33.32
N ILE A 100 10.54 21.76 -33.01
CA ILE A 100 11.13 21.64 -31.66
C ILE A 100 10.24 22.34 -30.62
N ALA A 101 9.71 23.52 -30.94
CA ALA A 101 8.80 24.24 -30.05
C ALA A 101 7.51 23.44 -29.81
N ASN A 102 6.91 22.90 -30.87
CA ASN A 102 5.70 22.07 -30.79
C ASN A 102 5.94 20.80 -29.97
N ASN A 103 7.04 20.10 -30.23
CA ASN A 103 7.41 18.88 -29.51
C ASN A 103 7.68 19.15 -28.03
N THR A 104 8.38 20.25 -27.72
CA THR A 104 8.62 20.66 -26.33
C THR A 104 7.31 20.86 -25.58
N LYS A 105 6.34 21.57 -26.19
CA LYS A 105 5.02 21.78 -25.58
C LYS A 105 4.29 20.44 -25.36
N LYS A 106 4.21 19.61 -26.41
CA LYS A 106 3.56 18.29 -26.35
C LYS A 106 4.16 17.41 -25.25
N PHE A 107 5.48 17.32 -25.18
CA PHE A 107 6.18 16.46 -24.22
C PHE A 107 6.01 16.94 -22.78
N VAL A 108 5.97 18.25 -22.55
CA VAL A 108 5.67 18.82 -21.23
C VAL A 108 4.25 18.45 -20.80
N GLU A 109 3.27 18.56 -21.69
CA GLU A 109 1.87 18.19 -21.40
C GLU A 109 1.72 16.68 -21.11
N GLU A 110 2.38 15.82 -21.90
CA GLU A 110 2.40 14.37 -21.66
C GLU A 110 3.00 14.02 -20.30
N ARG A 111 4.11 14.66 -19.92
CA ARG A 111 4.74 14.46 -18.61
C ARG A 111 3.84 14.91 -17.47
N LYS A 112 3.17 16.06 -17.61
CA LYS A 112 2.19 16.54 -16.63
C LYS A 112 1.04 15.57 -16.48
N ARG A 113 0.50 15.05 -17.58
CA ARG A 113 -0.57 14.04 -17.55
C ARG A 113 -0.13 12.76 -16.84
N LEU A 114 1.08 12.27 -17.16
CA LEU A 114 1.64 11.09 -16.53
C LEU A 114 1.85 11.30 -15.03
N GLN A 115 2.41 12.45 -14.62
CA GLN A 115 2.56 12.80 -13.20
C GLN A 115 1.21 12.86 -12.48
N GLY A 116 0.19 13.45 -13.10
CA GLY A 116 -1.18 13.46 -12.56
C GLY A 116 -1.74 12.07 -12.33
N SER A 117 -1.56 11.16 -13.30
CA SER A 117 -1.97 9.74 -13.15
C SER A 117 -1.27 9.08 -11.96
N ARG A 118 0.05 9.30 -11.81
CA ARG A 118 0.84 8.72 -10.71
C ARG A 118 0.39 9.18 -9.34
N VAL A 119 0.07 10.47 -9.21
CA VAL A 119 -0.46 11.03 -7.95
C VAL A 119 -1.80 10.36 -7.63
N GLY A 120 -2.71 10.27 -8.60
CA GLY A 120 -4.01 9.62 -8.39
C GLY A 120 -3.91 8.13 -8.04
N GLU A 121 -3.02 7.38 -8.71
CA GLU A 121 -2.76 5.97 -8.39
C GLU A 121 -2.20 5.80 -6.98
N MET A 122 -1.27 6.67 -6.57
CA MET A 122 -0.67 6.66 -5.23
C MET A 122 -1.72 6.97 -4.15
N GLU A 123 -2.59 7.95 -4.39
CA GLU A 123 -3.69 8.29 -3.49
C GLU A 123 -4.67 7.12 -3.35
N MET A 124 -5.00 6.45 -4.45
CA MET A 124 -5.88 5.29 -4.44
C MET A 124 -5.29 4.13 -3.62
N ILE A 125 -4.01 3.80 -3.82
CA ILE A 125 -3.34 2.75 -3.02
C ILE A 125 -3.35 3.14 -1.54
N ARG A 126 -2.98 4.38 -1.20
CA ARG A 126 -2.96 4.84 0.20
C ARG A 126 -4.34 4.75 0.85
N LYS A 127 -5.39 5.11 0.13
CA LYS A 127 -6.77 4.99 0.61
C LYS A 127 -7.12 3.53 0.92
N VAL A 128 -6.83 2.61 0.01
CA VAL A 128 -7.07 1.17 0.21
C VAL A 128 -6.26 0.63 1.40
N GLN A 129 -5.00 1.04 1.53
CA GLN A 129 -4.15 0.66 2.66
C GLN A 129 -4.71 1.14 4.00
N GLN A 130 -5.23 2.38 4.04
CA GLN A 130 -5.89 2.93 5.23
C GLN A 130 -7.17 2.16 5.58
N GLU A 131 -8.01 1.83 4.60
CA GLU A 131 -9.23 1.02 4.80
C GLU A 131 -8.90 -0.38 5.34
N GLN A 132 -7.82 -0.99 4.84
CA GLN A 132 -7.34 -2.30 5.34
C GLN A 132 -6.85 -2.21 6.78
N GLN A 133 -6.13 -1.14 7.15
CA GLN A 133 -5.69 -0.92 8.53
C GLN A 133 -6.86 -0.72 9.49
N GLU A 134 -7.88 0.03 9.09
CA GLU A 134 -9.08 0.24 9.92
C GLU A 134 -9.89 -1.05 10.05
N THR A 135 -10.03 -1.82 8.96
CA THR A 135 -10.68 -3.14 9.01
C THR A 135 -9.96 -4.07 9.99
N LEU A 136 -8.63 -4.12 9.93
CA LEU A 136 -7.82 -4.93 10.83
C LEU A 136 -8.01 -4.47 12.29
N ARG A 137 -8.00 -3.15 12.54
CA ARG A 137 -8.25 -2.59 13.87
C ARG A 137 -9.61 -3.02 14.42
N VAL A 138 -10.68 -2.91 13.64
CA VAL A 138 -12.04 -3.32 14.05
C VAL A 138 -12.09 -4.81 14.37
N GLN A 139 -11.43 -5.65 13.56
CA GLN A 139 -11.36 -7.09 13.82
C GLN A 139 -10.62 -7.41 15.12
N GLN A 140 -9.54 -6.69 15.42
CA GLN A 140 -8.77 -6.90 16.64
C GLN A 140 -9.53 -6.47 17.89
N GLU A 141 -10.24 -5.35 17.84
CA GLU A 141 -11.09 -4.92 18.95
C GLU A 141 -12.23 -5.92 19.20
N LYS A 142 -12.79 -6.50 18.13
CA LYS A 142 -13.75 -7.60 18.25
C LYS A 142 -13.12 -8.83 18.93
N VAL A 143 -11.94 -9.27 18.50
CA VAL A 143 -11.24 -10.41 19.10
C VAL A 143 -10.98 -10.18 20.59
N LYS A 144 -10.47 -9.00 20.98
CA LYS A 144 -10.23 -8.66 22.39
C LYS A 144 -11.50 -8.71 23.23
N ARG A 145 -12.60 -8.15 22.73
CA ARG A 145 -13.90 -8.16 23.43
C ARG A 145 -14.46 -9.57 23.61
N ASP A 146 -14.24 -10.44 22.63
CA ASP A 146 -14.77 -11.80 22.64
C ASP A 146 -13.93 -12.75 23.53
N ILE A 147 -12.80 -12.29 24.10
CA ILE A 147 -12.05 -13.02 25.14
C ILE A 147 -12.82 -12.90 26.46
N PRO A 148 -13.31 -14.01 27.04
CA PRO A 148 -14.07 -13.96 28.27
C PRO A 148 -13.18 -13.58 29.46
N GLU A 149 -13.47 -12.44 30.09
CA GLU A 149 -12.87 -12.03 31.36
C GLU A 149 -13.30 -12.98 32.48
N VAL A 150 -12.36 -13.49 33.28
CA VAL A 150 -12.70 -14.24 34.48
C VAL A 150 -13.28 -13.29 35.54
N ALA A 151 -14.48 -13.60 36.04
CA ALA A 151 -15.15 -12.83 37.06
C ALA A 151 -14.24 -12.61 38.29
N GLY A 152 -13.99 -11.34 38.66
CA GLY A 152 -13.17 -10.94 39.81
C GLY A 152 -11.73 -10.49 39.47
N SER A 153 -11.45 -10.07 38.24
CA SER A 153 -10.16 -9.53 37.80
C SER A 153 -10.06 -7.99 37.81
N ARG A 154 -10.98 -7.29 38.48
CA ARG A 154 -10.89 -5.83 38.73
C ARG A 154 -10.75 -5.54 40.22
#